data_AF-A0AAU9N0D9-F1
#
_entry.id   AF-A0AAU9N0D9-F1
#
_cell.length_a   1.000
_cell.length_b   1.000
_cell.length_c   1.000
_cell.angle_alpha   90.00
_cell.angle_beta   90.00
_cell.angle_gamma   90.00
#
_symmetry.space_group_name_H-M   'P 1'
#
loop_
_entity.id
_entity.type
_entity.pdbx_description
1 polymer ?
#
loop_
_entity_poly.entity_id
_entity_poly.type
_entity_poly.pdbx_seq_one_letter_code
_entity_poly.pdbx_strand_id
1 'polypeptide(L)'
;MKVFFAFLFVIVIIARSVWGIRLDTNFQTNTLKQYNISINDVGLWALGFECEIEGGERVSRLINPGDESLFEFHANDGDATFVPCDFYWSKNDRNIHVYDDSLKKQCGDDLVNTCKWKISSDGFYVYDISQNPPHFVKMYDW
;
A
#
# COMPACT_ATOMS: atom_id res chain seq x y z
N MET A 1 9.39 -57.57 56.65
CA MET A 1 9.80 -56.23 56.17
C MET A 1 10.13 -56.30 54.68
N LYS A 2 9.17 -55.99 53.80
CA LYS A 2 9.40 -55.75 52.36
C LYS A 2 8.30 -54.81 51.88
N VAL A 3 8.56 -53.50 51.90
CA VAL A 3 7.73 -52.49 51.24
C VAL A 3 8.66 -51.66 50.37
N PHE A 4 8.83 -52.11 49.13
CA PHE A 4 9.44 -51.34 48.05
C PHE A 4 8.76 -51.83 46.76
N PHE A 5 8.55 -50.91 45.82
CA PHE A 5 7.83 -51.06 44.53
C PHE A 5 6.36 -50.65 44.51
N ALA A 6 6.11 -49.34 44.59
CA ALA A 6 4.88 -48.75 44.02
C ALA A 6 5.07 -47.27 43.63
N PHE A 7 6.25 -46.86 43.15
CA PHE A 7 6.51 -45.45 42.80
C PHE A 7 7.18 -45.22 41.44
N LEU A 8 7.09 -46.19 40.51
CA LEU A 8 7.68 -46.05 39.17
C LEU A 8 6.67 -46.04 38.01
N PHE A 9 5.37 -46.24 38.27
CA PHE A 9 4.37 -46.29 37.18
C PHE A 9 3.61 -44.98 36.92
N VAL A 10 3.74 -43.97 37.78
CA VAL A 10 3.00 -42.69 37.60
C VAL A 10 3.76 -41.69 36.71
N ILE A 11 5.07 -41.85 36.52
CA ILE A 11 5.87 -40.90 35.72
C ILE A 11 5.73 -41.14 34.20
N VAL A 12 5.28 -42.32 33.77
CA VAL A 12 5.28 -42.69 32.33
C VAL A 12 4.02 -42.22 31.58
N ILE A 13 2.96 -41.79 32.27
CA ILE A 13 1.68 -41.44 31.61
C ILE A 13 1.61 -39.96 31.18
N ILE A 14 2.44 -39.07 31.73
CA ILE A 14 2.39 -37.64 31.38
C ILE A 14 3.20 -37.30 30.11
N ALA A 15 3.97 -38.26 29.57
CA ALA A 15 4.87 -38.01 28.42
C ALA A 15 4.26 -38.37 27.04
N ARG A 16 2.98 -38.76 26.96
CA ARG A 16 2.37 -39.29 25.72
C ARG A 16 1.29 -38.42 25.08
N SER A 17 0.99 -37.23 25.62
CA SER A 17 0.02 -36.29 25.02
C SER A 17 0.64 -35.03 24.42
N VAL A 18 1.95 -35.03 24.16
CA VAL A 18 2.62 -33.99 23.34
C VAL A 18 3.00 -34.59 21.99
N TRP A 19 2.02 -35.17 21.30
CA TRP A 19 2.16 -35.52 19.89
C TRP A 19 1.27 -34.58 19.08
N GLY A 20 1.92 -33.54 18.57
CA GLY A 20 1.55 -32.94 17.29
C GLY A 20 0.28 -32.10 17.29
N ILE A 21 0.30 -30.95 17.97
CA ILE A 21 -0.31 -29.78 17.33
C ILE A 21 0.70 -29.32 16.29
N ARG A 22 0.65 -29.89 15.08
CA ARG A 22 1.16 -29.18 13.90
C ARG A 22 0.23 -27.99 13.73
N LEU A 23 0.67 -26.81 14.17
CA LEU A 23 0.17 -25.57 13.59
C LEU A 23 0.68 -25.56 12.15
N ASP A 24 -0.08 -26.15 11.24
CA ASP A 24 -0.05 -25.72 9.84
C ASP A 24 -0.69 -24.34 9.77
N THR A 25 0.06 -23.34 10.24
CA THR A 25 -0.17 -21.97 9.82
C THR A 25 0.67 -21.78 8.57
N ASN A 26 0.22 -22.35 7.45
CA ASN A 26 0.27 -21.59 6.19
C ASN A 26 -0.68 -20.41 6.34
N PHE A 27 -0.37 -19.51 7.29
CA PHE A 27 -0.99 -18.22 7.37
C PHE A 27 -0.23 -17.43 6.31
N GLN A 28 -0.66 -17.63 5.07
CA GLN A 28 -0.32 -16.72 3.98
C GLN A 28 -0.98 -15.39 4.39
N THR A 29 -0.23 -14.61 5.14
CA THR A 29 -0.56 -13.22 5.43
C THR A 29 -0.48 -12.49 4.10
N ASN A 30 -1.55 -12.53 3.31
CA ASN A 30 -1.83 -11.40 2.43
C ASN A 30 -2.14 -10.24 3.39
N THR A 31 -1.09 -9.62 3.90
CA THR A 31 -1.19 -8.41 4.71
C THR A 31 -1.57 -7.29 3.76
N LEU A 32 -2.88 -7.01 3.68
CA LEU A 32 -3.40 -5.81 3.07
C LEU A 32 -2.76 -4.60 3.77
N LYS A 33 -1.87 -3.90 3.07
CA LYS A 33 -1.25 -2.67 3.54
C LYS A 33 -2.05 -1.49 3.00
N GLN A 34 -2.53 -0.63 3.89
CA GLN A 34 -3.30 0.56 3.51
C GLN A 34 -2.37 1.69 3.07
N TYR A 35 -2.71 2.34 1.96
CA TYR A 35 -2.02 3.48 1.36
C TYR A 35 -2.98 4.64 1.11
N ASN A 36 -2.44 5.85 1.16
CA ASN A 36 -3.16 7.09 0.87
C ASN A 36 -2.53 7.78 -0.34
N ILE A 37 -3.33 8.13 -1.32
CA ILE A 37 -2.90 8.96 -2.45
C ILE A 37 -3.37 10.39 -2.22
N SER A 38 -2.40 11.31 -2.17
CA SER A 38 -2.62 12.76 -2.15
C SER A 38 -2.23 13.33 -3.51
N ILE A 39 -3.17 13.96 -4.20
CA ILE A 39 -2.95 14.60 -5.50
C ILE A 39 -3.27 16.07 -5.37
N ASN A 40 -2.26 16.91 -5.55
CA ASN A 40 -2.41 18.37 -5.58
C ASN A 40 -2.32 18.89 -7.01
N ASP A 41 -3.32 19.67 -7.42
CA ASP A 41 -3.29 20.39 -8.70
C ASP A 41 -2.68 21.79 -8.51
N VAL A 42 -1.59 22.07 -9.20
CA VAL A 42 -0.98 23.41 -9.26
C VAL A 42 -1.10 24.05 -10.64
N GLY A 43 -1.98 23.51 -11.47
CA GLY A 43 -2.26 23.98 -12.82
C GLY A 43 -3.00 25.32 -12.86
N LEU A 44 -3.52 25.63 -14.04
CA LEU A 44 -4.34 26.82 -14.29
C LEU A 44 -5.82 26.48 -14.52
N TRP A 45 -6.14 25.19 -14.66
CA TRP A 45 -7.47 24.69 -14.98
C TRP A 45 -7.78 23.52 -14.06
N ALA A 46 -9.07 23.31 -13.78
CA ALA A 46 -9.48 22.17 -12.98
C ALA A 46 -9.01 20.84 -13.60
N LEU A 47 -8.48 19.97 -12.75
CA LEU A 47 -8.02 18.65 -13.11
C LEU A 47 -9.10 17.61 -12.78
N GLY A 48 -9.58 16.91 -13.81
CA GLY A 48 -10.35 15.70 -13.62
C GLY A 48 -9.43 14.49 -13.55
N PHE A 49 -9.74 13.52 -12.68
CA PHE A 49 -9.09 12.22 -12.75
C PHE A 49 -10.03 11.09 -12.36
N GLU A 50 -9.72 9.91 -12.86
CA GLU A 50 -10.39 8.65 -12.56
C GLU A 50 -9.34 7.58 -12.30
N CYS A 51 -9.36 6.99 -11.11
CA CYS A 51 -8.44 5.93 -10.71
C CYS A 51 -9.18 4.60 -10.53
N GLU A 52 -8.57 3.50 -10.95
CA GLU A 52 -9.07 2.15 -10.67
C GLU A 52 -8.29 1.55 -9.49
N ILE A 53 -9.01 1.12 -8.45
CA ILE A 53 -8.42 0.47 -7.26
C ILE A 53 -8.83 -1.01 -7.20
N GLU A 54 -8.20 -1.77 -6.30
CA GLU A 54 -8.48 -3.20 -6.12
C GLU A 54 -10.00 -3.45 -5.95
N GLY A 55 -10.51 -4.51 -6.58
CA GLY A 55 -11.94 -4.82 -6.60
C GLY A 55 -12.73 -4.13 -7.72
N GLY A 56 -12.05 -3.37 -8.61
CA GLY A 56 -12.66 -2.70 -9.76
C GLY A 56 -13.47 -1.47 -9.38
N GLU A 57 -13.33 -0.99 -8.13
CA GLU A 57 -13.89 0.28 -7.69
C GLU A 57 -13.15 1.43 -8.39
N ARG A 58 -13.89 2.47 -8.75
CA ARG A 58 -13.35 3.67 -9.40
C ARG A 58 -13.51 4.90 -8.53
N VAL A 59 -12.43 5.65 -8.41
CA VAL A 59 -12.40 6.94 -7.71
C VAL A 59 -12.32 8.04 -8.75
N SER A 60 -13.42 8.76 -8.97
CA SER A 60 -13.45 9.93 -9.85
C SER A 60 -13.51 11.22 -9.03
N ARG A 61 -12.71 12.21 -9.43
CA ARG A 61 -12.62 13.52 -8.77
C ARG A 61 -12.40 14.63 -9.78
N LEU A 62 -12.89 15.81 -9.46
CA LEU A 62 -12.57 17.07 -10.13
C LEU A 62 -12.02 18.00 -9.05
N ILE A 63 -10.78 18.45 -9.21
CA ILE A 63 -10.12 19.38 -8.28
C ILE A 63 -9.80 20.69 -8.98
N ASN A 64 -9.92 21.82 -8.26
CA ASN A 64 -9.52 23.11 -8.81
C ASN A 64 -8.03 23.37 -8.55
N PRO A 65 -7.41 24.31 -9.28
CA PRO A 65 -6.06 24.75 -8.99
C PRO A 65 -5.87 25.19 -7.54
N GLY A 66 -4.86 24.62 -6.88
CA GLY A 66 -4.54 24.82 -5.47
C GLY A 66 -5.17 23.81 -4.52
N ASP A 67 -6.18 23.04 -4.98
CA ASP A 67 -6.85 22.04 -4.16
C ASP A 67 -6.05 20.72 -4.11
N GLU A 68 -6.33 19.92 -3.09
CA GLU A 68 -5.79 18.58 -2.90
C GLU A 68 -6.94 17.57 -2.85
N SER A 69 -6.77 16.45 -3.56
CA SER A 69 -7.62 15.27 -3.41
C SER A 69 -6.89 14.20 -2.62
N LEU A 70 -7.60 13.56 -1.69
CA LEU A 70 -7.11 12.43 -0.93
C LEU A 70 -8.04 11.23 -1.13
N PHE A 71 -7.47 10.06 -1.40
CA PHE A 71 -8.20 8.79 -1.37
C PHE A 71 -7.33 7.65 -0.86
N GLU A 72 -7.98 6.63 -0.34
CA GLU A 72 -7.33 5.48 0.30
C GLU A 72 -7.50 4.23 -0.57
N PHE A 73 -6.51 3.34 -0.53
CA PHE A 73 -6.61 2.01 -1.13
C PHE A 73 -5.78 1.00 -0.33
N HIS A 74 -5.99 -0.29 -0.59
CA HIS A 74 -5.21 -1.36 0.01
C HIS A 74 -4.35 -2.02 -1.07
N ALA A 75 -3.09 -2.31 -0.72
CA ALA A 75 -2.16 -3.05 -1.55
C ALA A 75 -1.86 -4.40 -0.88
N ASN A 76 -1.82 -5.48 -1.66
CA ASN A 76 -1.41 -6.79 -1.19
C ASN A 76 0.09 -7.01 -1.43
N ASP A 77 0.75 -7.81 -0.57
CA ASP A 77 2.18 -8.11 -0.72
C ASP A 77 2.51 -9.07 -1.89
N GLY A 78 1.51 -9.63 -2.56
CA GLY A 78 1.67 -10.68 -3.59
C GLY A 78 1.04 -10.41 -4.96
N ASP A 79 0.17 -9.41 -5.08
CA ASP A 79 -0.38 -8.96 -6.35
C ASP A 79 0.20 -7.58 -6.66
N ALA A 80 0.66 -7.38 -7.89
CA ALA A 80 1.07 -6.06 -8.39
C ALA A 80 -0.15 -5.13 -8.37
N THR A 81 -0.41 -4.49 -7.23
CA THR A 81 -1.58 -3.65 -6.99
C THR A 81 -1.27 -2.24 -7.45
N PHE A 82 -0.89 -2.07 -8.73
CA PHE A 82 -0.70 -0.74 -9.28
C PHE A 82 -2.06 -0.02 -9.33
N VAL A 83 -2.04 1.30 -9.11
CA VAL A 83 -3.24 2.14 -9.19
C VAL A 83 -3.12 2.99 -10.45
N PRO A 84 -3.72 2.58 -11.57
CA PRO A 84 -3.77 3.41 -12.77
C PRO A 84 -4.80 4.53 -12.58
N CYS A 85 -4.44 5.73 -13.02
CA CYS A 85 -5.35 6.86 -13.08
C CYS A 85 -5.31 7.52 -14.45
N ASP A 86 -6.48 7.77 -15.00
CA ASP A 86 -6.69 8.61 -16.17
C ASP A 86 -6.85 10.06 -15.69
N PHE A 87 -5.97 10.93 -16.16
CA PHE A 87 -6.00 12.36 -15.90
C PHE A 87 -6.56 13.07 -17.11
N TYR A 88 -7.63 13.84 -16.89
CA TYR A 88 -8.33 14.60 -17.90
C TYR A 88 -7.98 16.07 -17.73
N TRP A 89 -7.12 16.56 -18.62
CA TRP A 89 -6.79 17.97 -18.74
C TRP A 89 -7.35 18.49 -20.05
N SER A 90 -7.86 19.74 -20.06
CA SER A 90 -8.44 20.49 -21.18
C SER A 90 -7.79 20.38 -22.59
N LYS A 91 -6.62 19.74 -22.74
CA LYS A 91 -5.98 19.46 -24.03
C LYS A 91 -5.39 18.06 -24.20
N ASN A 92 -5.03 17.36 -23.12
CA ASN A 92 -4.33 16.07 -23.19
C ASN A 92 -4.79 15.16 -22.05
N ASP A 93 -5.35 14.01 -22.40
CA ASP A 93 -5.63 12.96 -21.44
C ASP A 93 -4.39 12.08 -21.29
N ARG A 94 -4.08 11.66 -20.05
CA ARG A 94 -2.91 10.83 -19.74
C ARG A 94 -3.26 9.76 -18.73
N ASN A 95 -2.91 8.52 -19.05
CA ASN A 95 -2.94 7.41 -18.10
C ASN A 95 -1.59 7.33 -17.37
N ILE A 96 -1.62 7.36 -16.03
CA ILE A 96 -0.43 7.32 -15.17
C ILE A 96 -0.70 6.36 -14.03
N HIS A 97 0.29 5.52 -13.70
CA HIS A 97 0.26 4.76 -12.46
C HIS A 97 0.63 5.70 -11.31
N VAL A 98 -0.33 6.04 -10.46
CA VAL A 98 -0.08 6.84 -9.24
C VAL A 98 0.44 5.99 -8.09
N TYR A 99 0.45 4.68 -8.26
CA TYR A 99 1.11 3.75 -7.36
C TYR A 99 1.53 2.50 -8.13
N ASP A 100 2.73 2.03 -7.84
CA ASP A 100 3.26 0.71 -8.22
C ASP A 100 4.44 0.37 -7.30
N ASP A 101 5.04 -0.81 -7.49
CA ASP A 101 6.20 -1.26 -6.70
C ASP A 101 7.42 -0.33 -6.79
N SER A 102 7.56 0.40 -7.90
CA SER A 102 8.64 1.36 -8.10
C SER A 102 8.40 2.68 -7.35
N LEU A 103 7.13 3.07 -7.21
CA LEU A 103 6.65 4.27 -6.50
C LEU A 103 6.40 4.04 -5.00
N LYS A 104 6.30 2.78 -4.57
CA LYS A 104 6.10 2.38 -3.18
C LYS A 104 7.15 2.97 -2.23
N LYS A 105 8.37 3.21 -2.73
CA LYS A 105 9.51 3.73 -1.94
C LYS A 105 9.44 5.25 -1.71
N GLN A 106 8.60 5.95 -2.48
CA GLN A 106 8.41 7.39 -2.47
C GLN A 106 7.16 7.78 -1.66
N CYS A 107 6.29 6.81 -1.38
CA CYS A 107 5.24 6.94 -0.39
C CYS A 107 5.86 6.99 1.02
N GLY A 108 5.35 7.87 1.88
CA GLY A 108 5.92 8.21 3.19
C GLY A 108 6.26 7.03 4.12
N ASP A 109 6.91 7.35 5.24
CA ASP A 109 7.40 6.35 6.20
C ASP A 109 6.29 5.45 6.78
N ASP A 110 6.70 4.28 7.30
CA ASP A 110 5.87 3.13 7.72
C ASP A 110 4.65 3.43 8.62
N LEU A 111 4.57 4.62 9.22
CA LEU A 111 3.44 5.06 10.04
C LEU A 111 2.27 5.62 9.23
N VAL A 112 2.55 6.26 8.09
CA VAL A 112 1.54 6.86 7.21
C VAL A 112 2.01 6.67 5.77
N ASN A 113 1.52 5.60 5.14
CA ASN A 113 1.86 5.24 3.76
C ASN A 113 1.22 6.19 2.72
N THR A 114 1.52 7.49 2.83
CA THR A 114 0.96 8.52 1.96
C THR A 114 1.90 8.82 0.81
N CYS A 115 1.40 8.64 -0.39
CA CYS A 115 2.05 9.02 -1.64
C CYS A 115 1.59 10.43 -2.02
N LYS A 116 2.52 11.39 -2.09
CA LYS A 116 2.21 12.81 -2.32
C LYS A 116 2.59 13.25 -3.72
N TRP A 117 1.61 13.38 -4.59
CA TRP A 117 1.80 13.70 -6.00
C TRP A 117 1.33 15.11 -6.32
N LYS A 118 2.00 15.72 -7.29
CA LYS A 118 1.70 17.07 -7.75
C LYS A 118 1.54 17.05 -9.26
N ILE A 119 0.48 17.67 -9.73
CA ILE A 119 0.16 17.77 -11.15
C ILE A 119 0.20 19.23 -11.55
N SER A 120 0.89 19.50 -12.64
CA SER A 120 1.10 20.82 -13.20
C SER A 120 0.89 20.79 -14.70
N SER A 121 0.75 21.98 -15.28
CA SER A 121 0.59 22.17 -16.73
C SER A 121 1.73 21.59 -17.57
N ASP A 122 2.87 21.35 -16.93
CA ASP A 122 4.07 20.86 -17.60
C ASP A 122 4.42 19.41 -17.25
N GLY A 123 3.78 18.78 -16.25
CA GLY A 123 4.09 17.39 -15.91
C GLY A 123 3.45 16.83 -14.64
N PHE A 124 3.78 15.57 -14.36
CA PHE A 124 3.49 14.85 -13.12
C PHE A 124 4.73 14.76 -12.26
N TYR A 125 4.57 15.08 -10.98
CA TYR A 125 5.65 15.19 -10.02
C TYR A 125 5.40 14.27 -8.84
N VAL A 126 6.44 13.53 -8.46
CA VAL A 126 6.41 12.64 -7.30
C VAL A 126 7.20 13.26 -6.15
N TYR A 127 6.68 13.20 -4.92
CA TYR A 127 7.47 13.58 -3.76
C TYR A 127 8.45 12.46 -3.41
N ASP A 128 9.74 12.71 -3.58
CA ASP A 128 10.78 11.71 -3.33
C ASP A 128 11.36 11.89 -1.92
N ILE A 129 10.92 11.03 -1.00
CA ILE A 129 11.40 11.00 0.39
C ILE A 129 12.84 10.51 0.52
N SER A 130 13.38 9.84 -0.49
CA SER A 130 14.75 9.30 -0.45
C SER A 130 15.82 10.38 -0.66
N GLN A 131 15.43 11.55 -1.17
CA GLN A 131 16.32 12.69 -1.37
C GLN A 131 16.56 13.44 -0.06
N ASN A 132 17.72 14.09 0.07
CA ASN A 132 18.05 14.95 1.21
C ASN A 132 18.41 16.38 0.73
N PRO A 133 17.51 17.37 0.86
CA PRO A 133 16.17 17.28 1.43
C PRO A 133 15.14 16.62 0.48
N PRO A 134 14.07 16.01 1.01
CA PRO A 134 12.97 15.51 0.20
C PRO A 134 12.33 16.62 -0.63
N HIS A 135 12.07 16.35 -1.91
CA HIS A 135 11.51 17.31 -2.84
C HIS A 135 10.70 16.63 -3.94
N PHE A 136 9.94 17.43 -4.69
CA PHE A 136 9.20 16.94 -5.85
C PHE A 136 10.12 16.75 -7.05
N VAL A 137 10.07 15.55 -7.64
CA VAL A 137 10.82 15.17 -8.83
C VAL A 137 9.84 14.96 -9.98
N LYS A 138 10.14 15.52 -11.14
CA LYS A 138 9.32 15.35 -12.34
C LYS A 138 9.50 13.96 -12.91
N MET A 139 8.40 13.24 -13.11
CA MET A 139 8.43 11.87 -13.62
C MET A 139 7.94 11.79 -15.07
N TYR A 140 6.97 12.61 -15.43
CA TYR A 140 6.43 12.66 -16.77
C TYR A 140 6.27 14.11 -17.24
N ASP A 141 6.64 14.35 -18.49
CA ASP A 141 6.28 15.55 -19.25
C ASP A 141 5.02 15.25 -20.09
N TRP A 142 4.25 16.29 -20.41
CA TRP A 142 3.02 16.16 -21.20
C TRP A 142 3.19 16.48 -22.68
#